data_AF-A0A7J5LNP1-F1
#
_entry.id   AF-A0A7J5LNP1-F1
#
_cell.length_a   1.000
_cell.length_b   1.000
_cell.length_c   1.000
_cell.angle_alpha   90.00
_cell.angle_beta   90.00
_cell.angle_gamma   90.00
#
_symmetry.space_group_name_H-M   'P 1'
#
loop_
_entity.id
_entity.type
_entity.pdbx_description
1 polymer ?
#
loop_
_entity_poly.entity_id
_entity_poly.type
_entity_poly.pdbx_seq_one_letter_code
_entity_poly.pdbx_strand_id
1 'polypeptide(L)'
;MNCKGMIKYLPVVLLLCACTENELLLKEHEAFAVRFSASGIATEVATRAVSPLADGATLRILAFRRIGESPDLSTDKYMGEGTYRAVNGNGTLEAVNVLLLRAGTYDFYALTPALAVTNPDNDGGSPACTVSVGHSVDYATSLTVGRTVSEASPAVVLDDLGRHCAKLIFALQPKAGNITSVRIESAGLSNMTHAPVEAVLCTQLPVAGVAQSDAVTIAGSEFSTPDADLKTSAATVVLPRTAGKFQFRMNAVFNGMAAAEFVADMPETLAFAPGTQYTFSLKMKGGSVQLILEVLPWSGSVMSGQDNIGAFTPVVIHIGTWEHVEIPGETGNGSTTVGTGQWRPNPELDAEIGAFGLTSVGGEGLPWASEQGVPGETGGGNTDVRPGDSWGTEDVPGSSGGGNTDVRPGGSWGTEDVPGSSGGGNTNIGSGNSWGTENVPGSVGGGNTNMSSGNSWHTEDIPANIGGDAADPASE
;
A
#
# COMPACT_ATOMS: atom_id res chain seq x y z
N MET A 1 -42.31 -93.34 -14.21
CA MET A 1 -43.22 -93.37 -15.36
C MET A 1 -42.94 -92.14 -16.22
N ASN A 2 -42.72 -92.38 -17.51
CA ASN A 2 -42.46 -91.40 -18.56
C ASN A 2 -43.64 -90.45 -18.77
N CYS A 3 -43.35 -89.21 -19.16
CA CYS A 3 -44.02 -88.58 -20.30
C CYS A 3 -43.02 -87.73 -21.09
N LYS A 4 -42.84 -88.15 -22.36
CA LYS A 4 -42.07 -87.54 -23.45
C LYS A 4 -42.79 -86.32 -24.03
N GLY A 5 -42.02 -85.38 -24.58
CA GLY A 5 -42.50 -84.34 -25.50
C GLY A 5 -41.37 -83.57 -26.19
N MET A 6 -40.84 -84.16 -27.27
CA MET A 6 -40.02 -83.61 -28.38
C MET A 6 -40.63 -82.30 -28.98
N ILE A 7 -39.98 -81.36 -29.71
CA ILE A 7 -38.74 -81.30 -30.52
C ILE A 7 -38.46 -79.82 -30.95
N LYS A 8 -37.16 -79.47 -31.02
CA LYS A 8 -36.39 -78.55 -31.91
C LYS A 8 -37.05 -77.34 -32.61
N TYR A 9 -36.40 -76.16 -32.54
CA TYR A 9 -35.65 -75.47 -33.62
C TYR A 9 -34.81 -74.30 -33.04
N LEU A 10 -33.87 -73.81 -33.85
CA LEU A 10 -32.57 -73.15 -33.58
C LEU A 10 -32.68 -71.60 -33.33
N PRO A 11 -31.59 -70.80 -33.26
CA PRO A 11 -31.21 -69.92 -32.14
C PRO A 11 -31.37 -68.41 -32.47
N VAL A 12 -30.65 -67.56 -31.73
CA VAL A 12 -30.27 -66.15 -32.01
C VAL A 12 -31.07 -65.10 -31.22
N VAL A 13 -30.28 -64.13 -30.72
CA VAL A 13 -30.61 -62.79 -30.24
C VAL A 13 -30.73 -62.63 -28.71
N LEU A 14 -29.57 -62.29 -28.12
CA LEU A 14 -29.38 -61.16 -27.21
C LEU A 14 -30.48 -60.87 -26.16
N LEU A 15 -30.18 -61.17 -24.90
CA LEU A 15 -30.27 -60.15 -23.84
C LEU A 15 -29.37 -60.57 -22.67
N LEU A 16 -28.15 -60.03 -22.68
CA LEU A 16 -27.26 -60.05 -21.52
C LEU A 16 -27.91 -59.21 -20.42
N CYS A 17 -28.26 -59.87 -19.32
CA CYS A 17 -28.30 -59.22 -18.01
C CYS A 17 -26.88 -58.78 -17.67
N ALA A 18 -26.60 -57.50 -17.90
CA ALA A 18 -25.51 -56.76 -17.29
C ALA A 18 -25.99 -55.32 -17.12
N CYS A 19 -26.79 -55.08 -16.08
CA CYS A 19 -26.92 -53.74 -15.51
C CYS A 19 -25.64 -53.46 -14.73
N THR A 20 -24.56 -53.17 -15.45
CA THR A 20 -23.47 -52.37 -14.90
C THR A 20 -23.99 -50.95 -14.80
N GLU A 21 -24.12 -50.45 -13.58
CA GLU A 21 -24.26 -49.02 -13.31
C GLU A 21 -23.06 -48.30 -13.93
N ASN A 22 -23.27 -47.78 -15.12
CA ASN A 22 -22.44 -46.74 -15.73
C ASN A 22 -23.42 -45.80 -16.42
N GLU A 23 -23.10 -44.50 -16.36
CA GLU A 23 -23.76 -43.40 -17.06
C GLU A 23 -25.03 -42.80 -16.43
N LEU A 24 -24.91 -42.36 -15.17
CA LEU A 24 -25.29 -40.97 -14.90
C LEU A 24 -24.04 -40.12 -15.09
N LEU A 25 -23.77 -39.79 -16.36
CA LEU A 25 -22.95 -38.65 -16.74
C LEU A 25 -23.54 -37.42 -16.05
N LEU A 26 -23.01 -37.09 -14.86
CA LEU A 26 -22.95 -35.70 -14.43
C LEU A 26 -22.39 -34.95 -15.63
N LYS A 27 -23.20 -34.09 -16.26
CA LYS A 27 -22.72 -33.15 -17.26
C LYS A 27 -21.44 -32.57 -16.69
N GLU A 28 -20.30 -32.84 -17.33
CA GLU A 28 -19.10 -32.09 -17.07
C GLU A 28 -19.47 -30.61 -17.30
N HIS A 29 -19.70 -29.86 -16.23
CA HIS A 29 -20.08 -28.46 -16.34
C HIS A 29 -18.98 -27.73 -17.10
N GLU A 30 -19.34 -27.17 -18.26
CA GLU A 30 -18.43 -26.50 -19.18
C GLU A 30 -17.70 -25.36 -18.47
N ALA A 31 -16.45 -25.11 -18.85
CA ALA A 31 -15.70 -23.99 -18.29
C ALA A 31 -16.31 -22.67 -18.76
N PHE A 32 -16.35 -21.67 -17.88
CA PHE A 32 -16.88 -20.33 -18.19
C PHE A 32 -15.83 -19.26 -17.91
N ALA A 33 -16.00 -18.11 -18.56
CA ALA A 33 -15.13 -16.95 -18.38
C ALA A 33 -15.35 -16.30 -17.01
N VAL A 34 -14.31 -16.24 -16.20
CA VAL A 34 -14.29 -15.47 -14.95
C VAL A 34 -14.08 -13.99 -15.27
N ARG A 35 -14.86 -13.13 -14.61
CA ARG A 35 -14.80 -11.67 -14.78
C ARG A 35 -14.16 -11.04 -13.56
N PHE A 36 -13.20 -10.17 -13.76
CA PHE A 36 -12.47 -9.54 -12.67
C PHE A 36 -12.67 -8.03 -12.63
N SER A 37 -12.61 -7.47 -11.42
CA SER A 37 -12.44 -6.04 -11.16
C SER A 37 -11.44 -5.86 -10.04
N ALA A 38 -10.70 -4.76 -10.03
CA ALA A 38 -9.70 -4.45 -9.00
C ALA A 38 -9.83 -2.99 -8.56
N SER A 39 -9.86 -2.76 -7.25
CA SER A 39 -10.06 -1.41 -6.69
C SER A 39 -8.85 -0.50 -6.91
N GLY A 40 -7.62 -1.03 -6.82
CA GLY A 40 -6.41 -0.29 -7.15
C GLY A 40 -5.13 -0.90 -6.63
N ILE A 41 -4.10 -0.06 -6.52
CA ILE A 41 -2.80 -0.38 -5.96
C ILE A 41 -2.63 0.36 -4.62
N ALA A 42 -2.44 -0.41 -3.54
CA ALA A 42 -2.13 0.07 -2.21
C ALA A 42 -0.61 0.12 -1.96
N THR A 43 -0.22 0.90 -0.96
CA THR A 43 1.14 0.84 -0.41
C THR A 43 1.17 -0.17 0.73
N GLU A 44 2.19 -1.03 0.77
CA GLU A 44 2.33 -2.08 1.81
C GLU A 44 2.35 -1.49 3.24
N VAL A 45 2.76 -0.22 3.35
CA VAL A 45 2.98 0.49 4.62
C VAL A 45 1.76 1.30 5.09
N ALA A 46 0.74 1.54 4.25
CA ALA A 46 -0.37 2.42 4.61
C ALA A 46 -1.77 1.84 4.30
N THR A 47 -2.64 1.80 5.31
CA THR A 47 -3.99 1.22 5.25
C THR A 47 -5.06 2.11 4.62
N ARG A 48 -4.71 3.32 4.13
CA ARG A 48 -5.71 4.33 3.72
C ARG A 48 -5.57 4.92 2.32
N ALA A 49 -4.46 4.72 1.61
CA ALA A 49 -4.23 5.36 0.31
C ALA A 49 -4.11 4.35 -0.82
N VAL A 50 -5.22 4.09 -1.51
CA VAL A 50 -5.28 3.26 -2.73
C VAL A 50 -5.27 4.18 -3.95
N SER A 51 -4.30 3.98 -4.85
CA SER A 51 -4.32 4.63 -6.16
C SER A 51 -5.09 3.76 -7.15
N PRO A 52 -6.00 4.31 -7.97
CA PRO A 52 -6.65 3.52 -9.00
C PRO A 52 -5.61 2.96 -9.96
N LEU A 53 -5.86 1.76 -10.48
CA LEU A 53 -5.03 1.19 -11.55
C LEU A 53 -5.06 2.14 -12.75
N ALA A 54 -3.88 2.52 -13.23
CA ALA A 54 -3.76 3.39 -14.39
C ALA A 54 -4.43 2.76 -15.61
N ASP A 55 -5.09 3.58 -16.43
CA ASP A 55 -5.68 3.11 -17.69
C ASP A 55 -4.61 2.46 -18.57
N GLY A 56 -4.92 1.27 -19.10
CA GLY A 56 -3.98 0.47 -19.88
C GLY A 56 -3.02 -0.40 -19.08
N ALA A 57 -2.96 -0.29 -17.75
CA ALA A 57 -2.15 -1.17 -16.90
C ALA A 57 -2.50 -2.64 -17.12
N THR A 58 -1.49 -3.50 -17.18
CA THR A 58 -1.69 -4.93 -17.45
C THR A 58 -1.64 -5.73 -16.16
N LEU A 59 -2.51 -6.74 -16.06
CA LEU A 59 -2.56 -7.66 -14.93
C LEU A 59 -2.46 -9.09 -15.43
N ARG A 60 -1.80 -9.94 -14.66
CA ARG A 60 -1.90 -11.40 -14.75
C ARG A 60 -2.61 -11.89 -13.52
N ILE A 61 -3.56 -12.80 -13.70
CA ILE A 61 -4.33 -13.39 -12.60
C ILE A 61 -4.22 -14.90 -12.73
N LEU A 62 -3.70 -15.55 -11.69
CA LEU A 62 -3.56 -17.00 -11.59
C LEU A 62 -4.59 -17.54 -10.61
N ALA A 63 -5.20 -18.68 -10.93
CA ALA A 63 -6.17 -19.34 -10.07
C ALA A 63 -5.62 -20.65 -9.52
N PHE A 64 -5.77 -20.83 -8.21
CA PHE A 64 -5.38 -22.03 -7.50
C PHE A 64 -6.58 -22.62 -6.76
N ARG A 65 -6.67 -23.95 -6.72
CA ARG A 65 -7.59 -24.68 -5.86
C ARG A 65 -6.84 -25.20 -4.67
N ARG A 66 -7.29 -24.81 -3.47
CA ARG A 66 -6.66 -25.22 -2.22
C ARG A 66 -6.65 -26.72 -2.03
N ILE A 67 -5.55 -27.23 -1.47
CA ILE A 67 -5.48 -28.58 -0.89
C ILE A 67 -5.63 -28.52 0.64
N GLY A 68 -5.05 -27.50 1.28
CA GLY A 68 -5.11 -27.29 2.73
C GLY A 68 -6.15 -26.27 3.19
N GLU A 69 -6.06 -25.88 4.47
CA GLU A 69 -6.94 -24.87 5.08
C GLU A 69 -6.55 -23.43 4.69
N SER A 70 -5.25 -23.20 4.44
CA SER A 70 -4.68 -21.89 4.08
C SER A 70 -4.11 -21.91 2.65
N PRO A 71 -4.06 -20.76 1.95
CA PRO A 71 -3.39 -20.66 0.66
C PRO A 71 -1.91 -21.03 0.76
N ASP A 72 -1.43 -21.88 -0.14
CA ASP A 72 -0.05 -22.36 -0.19
C ASP A 72 0.34 -22.72 -1.62
N LEU A 73 1.10 -21.83 -2.28
CA LEU A 73 1.55 -22.02 -3.66
C LEU A 73 2.42 -23.28 -3.87
N SER A 74 2.98 -23.86 -2.80
CA SER A 74 3.80 -25.07 -2.89
C SER A 74 2.98 -26.36 -2.97
N THR A 75 1.72 -26.33 -2.52
CA THR A 75 0.84 -27.51 -2.48
C THR A 75 -0.44 -27.31 -3.27
N ASP A 76 -0.94 -26.09 -3.38
CA ASP A 76 -2.20 -25.80 -4.05
C ASP A 76 -2.14 -26.14 -5.54
N LYS A 77 -3.29 -26.59 -6.05
CA LYS A 77 -3.40 -27.03 -7.43
C LYS A 77 -3.64 -25.84 -8.34
N TYR A 78 -2.74 -25.59 -9.28
CA TYR A 78 -2.96 -24.60 -10.33
C TYR A 78 -4.11 -24.99 -11.26
N MET A 79 -4.93 -24.01 -11.60
CA MET A 79 -6.17 -24.20 -12.37
C MET A 79 -6.19 -23.40 -13.68
N GLY A 80 -5.22 -22.50 -13.88
CA GLY A 80 -5.11 -21.65 -15.06
C GLY A 80 -4.79 -20.20 -14.72
N GLU A 81 -4.51 -19.41 -15.75
CA GLU A 81 -4.26 -17.98 -15.64
C GLU A 81 -4.93 -17.20 -16.77
N GLY A 82 -5.09 -15.90 -16.57
CA GLY A 82 -5.52 -14.96 -17.60
C GLY A 82 -4.71 -13.67 -17.53
N THR A 83 -4.75 -12.91 -18.63
CA THR A 83 -4.15 -11.56 -18.69
C THR A 83 -5.23 -10.54 -19.01
N TYR A 84 -5.14 -9.40 -18.34
CA TYR A 84 -6.18 -8.38 -18.33
C TYR A 84 -5.58 -6.99 -18.47
N ARG A 85 -6.39 -6.04 -18.92
CA ARG A 85 -6.05 -4.63 -19.03
C ARG A 85 -7.03 -3.80 -18.22
N ALA A 86 -6.51 -2.92 -17.35
CA ALA A 86 -7.34 -1.93 -16.68
C ALA A 86 -7.88 -0.93 -17.70
N VAL A 87 -9.18 -0.64 -17.63
CA VAL A 87 -9.85 0.29 -18.54
C VAL A 87 -10.62 1.34 -17.76
N ASN A 88 -10.67 2.56 -18.28
CA ASN A 88 -11.50 3.68 -17.79
C ASN A 88 -11.15 4.17 -16.37
N GLY A 89 -10.03 3.73 -15.78
CA GLY A 89 -9.55 4.17 -14.46
C GLY A 89 -10.53 3.91 -13.29
N ASN A 90 -11.53 3.05 -13.48
CA ASN A 90 -12.60 2.78 -12.50
C ASN A 90 -12.51 1.36 -11.91
N GLY A 91 -11.38 0.68 -12.10
CA GLY A 91 -11.16 -0.69 -11.63
C GLY A 91 -11.75 -1.80 -12.50
N THR A 92 -12.35 -1.47 -13.64
CA THR A 92 -12.83 -2.47 -14.61
C THR A 92 -11.64 -3.09 -15.35
N LEU A 93 -11.67 -4.42 -15.52
CA LEU A 93 -10.64 -5.17 -16.25
C LEU A 93 -11.21 -5.80 -17.52
N GLU A 94 -10.60 -5.50 -18.66
CA GLU A 94 -10.87 -6.14 -19.95
C GLU A 94 -9.93 -7.33 -20.16
N ALA A 95 -10.47 -8.48 -20.58
CA ALA A 95 -9.67 -9.68 -20.82
C ALA A 95 -8.86 -9.56 -22.13
N VAL A 96 -7.55 -9.76 -22.04
CA VAL A 96 -6.66 -9.96 -23.18
C VAL A 96 -6.51 -11.47 -23.45
N ASN A 97 -6.28 -12.25 -22.40
CA ASN A 97 -6.41 -13.69 -22.40
C ASN A 97 -7.33 -14.10 -21.24
N VAL A 98 -8.44 -14.76 -21.58
CA VAL A 98 -9.51 -15.05 -20.63
C VAL A 98 -9.19 -16.28 -19.78
N LEU A 99 -9.31 -16.13 -18.46
CA LEU A 99 -9.29 -17.27 -17.55
C LEU A 99 -10.63 -18.02 -17.59
N LEU A 100 -10.57 -19.29 -17.98
CA LEU A 100 -11.72 -20.19 -18.01
C LEU A 100 -11.64 -21.17 -16.84
N LEU A 101 -12.65 -21.16 -15.96
CA LEU A 101 -12.74 -22.08 -14.83
C LEU A 101 -14.06 -22.86 -14.85
N ARG A 102 -14.06 -24.01 -14.17
CA ARG A 102 -15.30 -24.72 -13.80
C ARG A 102 -15.81 -24.18 -12.47
N ALA A 103 -17.09 -24.41 -12.18
CA ALA A 103 -17.68 -23.99 -10.91
C ALA A 103 -16.90 -24.58 -9.72
N GLY A 104 -16.62 -23.75 -8.71
CA GLY A 104 -15.80 -24.13 -7.57
C GLY A 104 -15.26 -22.94 -6.79
N THR A 105 -14.48 -23.22 -5.75
CA THR A 105 -13.83 -22.23 -4.90
C THR A 105 -12.34 -22.20 -5.20
N TYR A 106 -11.80 -20.99 -5.38
CA TYR A 106 -10.43 -20.75 -5.79
C TYR A 106 -9.80 -19.58 -5.03
N ASP A 107 -8.47 -19.60 -4.94
CA ASP A 107 -7.66 -18.42 -4.61
C ASP A 107 -7.16 -17.79 -5.90
N PHE A 108 -7.16 -16.46 -5.93
CA PHE A 108 -6.70 -15.68 -7.07
C PHE A 108 -5.50 -14.85 -6.68
N TYR A 109 -4.37 -15.09 -7.35
CA TYR A 109 -3.16 -14.31 -7.20
C TYR A 109 -3.05 -13.36 -8.39
N ALA A 110 -3.08 -12.06 -8.13
CA ALA A 110 -2.97 -11.04 -9.16
C ALA A 110 -1.61 -10.34 -9.06
N LEU A 111 -1.04 -9.99 -10.22
CA LEU A 111 0.14 -9.16 -10.31
C LEU A 111 0.06 -8.13 -11.43
N THR A 112 0.69 -6.98 -11.21
CA THR A 112 0.90 -5.94 -12.21
C THR A 112 2.38 -5.51 -12.22
N PRO A 113 2.97 -5.21 -13.39
CA PRO A 113 2.45 -5.51 -14.73
C PRO A 113 2.28 -7.04 -14.92
N ALA A 114 1.71 -7.47 -16.05
CA ALA A 114 1.46 -8.89 -16.35
C ALA A 114 2.73 -9.72 -16.64
N LEU A 115 3.71 -9.70 -15.72
CA LEU A 115 4.98 -10.43 -15.80
C LEU A 115 4.73 -11.93 -15.92
N ALA A 116 5.64 -12.64 -16.59
CA ALA A 116 5.59 -14.09 -16.67
C ALA A 116 5.84 -14.72 -15.29
N VAL A 117 5.09 -15.78 -14.99
CA VAL A 117 5.26 -16.57 -13.78
C VAL A 117 5.86 -17.92 -14.16
N THR A 118 6.93 -18.30 -13.47
CA THR A 118 7.63 -19.57 -13.69
C THR A 118 7.04 -20.66 -12.78
N ASN A 119 6.98 -21.89 -13.29
CA ASN A 119 6.48 -23.07 -12.58
C ASN A 119 5.07 -22.96 -11.96
N PRO A 120 4.05 -22.44 -12.67
CA PRO A 120 2.70 -22.41 -12.11
C PRO A 120 2.13 -23.82 -11.87
N ASP A 121 2.51 -24.81 -12.69
CA ASP A 121 1.97 -26.17 -12.65
C ASP A 121 2.67 -27.11 -11.65
N ASN A 122 3.71 -26.67 -10.93
CA ASN A 122 4.53 -27.49 -10.01
C ASN A 122 5.19 -28.77 -10.61
N ASP A 123 5.24 -28.90 -11.94
CA ASP A 123 5.64 -30.12 -12.69
C ASP A 123 7.13 -30.52 -12.61
N GLY A 124 7.93 -29.93 -11.71
CA GLY A 124 9.39 -30.13 -11.66
C GLY A 124 10.02 -30.15 -10.28
N GLY A 125 9.24 -30.16 -9.19
CA GLY A 125 9.78 -30.18 -7.82
C GLY A 125 10.43 -28.87 -7.34
N SER A 126 10.29 -27.77 -8.09
CA SER A 126 10.57 -26.41 -7.60
C SER A 126 9.29 -25.82 -7.01
N PRO A 127 9.28 -25.37 -5.74
CA PRO A 127 8.05 -25.26 -4.95
C PRO A 127 7.31 -23.92 -5.07
N ALA A 128 7.59 -23.06 -6.05
CA ALA A 128 6.99 -21.74 -6.05
C ALA A 128 6.78 -21.13 -7.43
N CYS A 129 5.60 -20.54 -7.60
CA CYS A 129 5.31 -19.55 -8.63
C CYS A 129 6.23 -18.35 -8.42
N THR A 130 7.27 -18.23 -9.24
CA THR A 130 8.25 -17.14 -9.13
C THR A 130 8.11 -16.13 -10.27
N VAL A 131 8.45 -14.89 -9.95
CA VAL A 131 8.56 -13.78 -10.91
C VAL A 131 9.98 -13.22 -10.89
N SER A 132 10.39 -12.63 -12.01
CA SER A 132 11.65 -11.90 -12.13
C SER A 132 11.35 -10.41 -12.29
N VAL A 133 11.80 -9.59 -11.34
CA VAL A 133 11.48 -8.16 -11.27
C VAL A 133 12.75 -7.34 -11.43
N GLY A 134 12.75 -6.41 -12.38
CA GLY A 134 13.85 -5.47 -12.61
C GLY A 134 13.55 -4.08 -12.10
N HIS A 135 14.54 -3.19 -12.20
CA HIS A 135 14.29 -1.74 -12.13
C HIS A 135 13.30 -1.30 -13.22
N SER A 136 12.66 -0.15 -13.00
CA SER A 136 11.63 0.43 -13.87
C SER A 136 10.33 -0.38 -13.98
N VAL A 137 10.18 -1.44 -13.17
CA VAL A 137 8.96 -2.25 -13.10
C VAL A 137 8.18 -1.92 -11.83
N ASP A 138 6.97 -1.40 -11.99
CA ASP A 138 6.03 -1.14 -10.89
C ASP A 138 5.33 -2.43 -10.44
N TYR A 139 6.09 -3.28 -9.75
CA TYR A 139 5.61 -4.59 -9.33
C TYR A 139 4.72 -4.48 -8.10
N ALA A 140 3.47 -4.92 -8.24
CA ALA A 140 2.51 -5.03 -7.15
C ALA A 140 1.68 -6.32 -7.28
N THR A 141 1.25 -6.86 -6.14
CA THR A 141 0.51 -8.14 -6.10
C THR A 141 -0.64 -8.13 -5.10
N SER A 142 -1.65 -8.96 -5.34
CA SER A 142 -2.67 -9.28 -4.32
C SER A 142 -3.02 -10.76 -4.30
N LEU A 143 -3.53 -11.22 -3.16
CA LEU A 143 -4.06 -12.56 -2.96
C LEU A 143 -5.51 -12.46 -2.50
N THR A 144 -6.45 -12.82 -3.38
CA THR A 144 -7.89 -12.84 -3.09
C THR A 144 -8.33 -14.27 -2.77
N VAL A 145 -8.72 -14.48 -1.51
CA VAL A 145 -8.85 -15.81 -0.92
C VAL A 145 -10.27 -16.40 -1.00
N GLY A 146 -10.39 -17.68 -1.34
CA GLY A 146 -11.58 -18.52 -1.10
C GLY A 146 -12.82 -18.06 -1.86
N ARG A 147 -12.65 -17.60 -3.10
CA ARG A 147 -13.74 -17.06 -3.92
C ARG A 147 -14.46 -18.18 -4.68
N THR A 148 -15.76 -18.30 -4.46
CA THR A 148 -16.61 -19.25 -5.20
C THR A 148 -17.12 -18.62 -6.48
N VAL A 149 -16.88 -19.28 -7.61
CA VAL A 149 -17.35 -18.87 -8.93
C VAL A 149 -18.23 -19.94 -9.56
N SER A 150 -19.21 -19.51 -10.34
CA SER A 150 -20.08 -20.37 -11.15
C SER A 150 -20.55 -19.60 -12.39
N GLU A 151 -21.20 -20.29 -13.34
CA GLU A 151 -21.76 -19.63 -14.53
C GLU A 151 -22.77 -18.53 -14.17
N ALA A 152 -23.54 -18.72 -13.08
CA ALA A 152 -24.49 -17.74 -12.57
C ALA A 152 -23.83 -16.60 -11.78
N SER A 153 -22.59 -16.80 -11.30
CA SER A 153 -21.82 -15.83 -10.52
C SER A 153 -20.34 -15.88 -10.91
N PRO A 154 -19.97 -15.35 -12.10
CA PRO A 154 -18.61 -15.44 -12.62
C PRO A 154 -17.71 -14.28 -12.18
N ALA A 155 -18.24 -13.30 -11.44
CA ALA A 155 -17.54 -12.08 -11.09
C ALA A 155 -16.72 -12.22 -9.80
N VAL A 156 -15.49 -11.72 -9.82
CA VAL A 156 -14.55 -11.68 -8.69
C VAL A 156 -14.00 -10.27 -8.56
N VAL A 157 -14.18 -9.67 -7.38
CA VAL A 157 -13.47 -8.44 -7.00
C VAL A 157 -12.16 -8.84 -6.35
N LEU A 158 -11.05 -8.36 -6.90
CA LEU A 158 -9.71 -8.59 -6.36
C LEU A 158 -9.44 -7.67 -5.18
N ASP A 159 -8.67 -8.18 -4.23
CA ASP A 159 -8.07 -7.39 -3.15
C ASP A 159 -7.04 -6.40 -3.72
N ASP A 160 -6.79 -5.32 -2.98
CA ASP A 160 -5.86 -4.26 -3.38
C ASP A 160 -4.43 -4.79 -3.58
N LEU A 161 -3.79 -4.36 -4.66
CA LEU A 161 -2.43 -4.79 -4.98
C LEU A 161 -1.43 -4.03 -4.12
N GLY A 162 -0.64 -4.73 -3.31
CA GLY A 162 0.46 -4.14 -2.54
C GLY A 162 1.71 -3.92 -3.40
N ARG A 163 2.26 -2.70 -3.40
CA ARG A 163 3.51 -2.35 -4.10
C ARG A 163 4.72 -2.95 -3.39
N HIS A 164 5.57 -3.63 -4.16
CA HIS A 164 6.83 -4.21 -3.69
C HIS A 164 8.08 -3.42 -4.10
N CYS A 165 7.91 -2.38 -4.92
CA CYS A 165 9.00 -1.51 -5.37
C CYS A 165 8.97 -0.16 -4.65
N ALA A 166 10.07 0.61 -4.79
CA ALA A 166 10.16 2.00 -4.36
C ALA A 166 10.12 2.95 -5.58
N LYS A 167 9.77 4.21 -5.35
CA LYS A 167 9.80 5.26 -6.38
C LYS A 167 10.86 6.30 -6.05
N LEU A 168 11.67 6.62 -7.05
CA LEU A 168 12.62 7.73 -6.98
C LEU A 168 12.11 8.88 -7.84
N ILE A 169 12.23 10.10 -7.33
CA ILE A 169 12.00 11.32 -8.08
C ILE A 169 13.26 12.17 -8.01
N PHE A 170 13.69 12.70 -9.14
CA PHE A 170 14.76 13.69 -9.22
C PHE A 170 14.16 15.00 -9.68
N ALA A 171 14.38 16.06 -8.91
CA ALA A 171 13.81 17.38 -9.17
C ALA A 171 14.89 18.46 -9.16
N LEU A 172 14.73 19.43 -10.05
CA LEU A 172 15.51 20.66 -10.08
C LEU A 172 14.57 21.84 -9.79
N GLN A 173 14.94 22.66 -8.81
CA GLN A 173 14.18 23.83 -8.39
C GLN A 173 15.11 25.05 -8.34
N PRO A 174 15.32 25.72 -9.48
CA PRO A 174 16.14 26.92 -9.53
C PRO A 174 15.35 28.11 -8.96
N LYS A 175 16.00 28.95 -8.15
CA LYS A 175 15.46 30.23 -7.66
C LYS A 175 16.48 31.36 -7.75
N ALA A 176 17.53 31.17 -8.55
CA ALA A 176 18.57 32.17 -8.77
C ALA A 176 18.21 33.03 -9.99
N GLY A 177 18.17 34.36 -9.80
CA GLY A 177 17.68 35.29 -10.83
C GLY A 177 18.53 35.40 -12.09
N ASN A 178 19.73 34.81 -12.11
CA ASN A 178 20.61 34.72 -13.27
C ASN A 178 20.36 33.46 -14.12
N ILE A 179 19.46 32.55 -13.72
CA ILE A 179 19.10 31.37 -14.50
C ILE A 179 17.90 31.70 -15.38
N THR A 180 18.08 31.66 -16.71
CA THR A 180 17.05 31.92 -17.71
C THR A 180 16.54 30.65 -18.38
N SER A 181 17.35 29.58 -18.39
CA SER A 181 16.95 28.28 -18.93
C SER A 181 17.66 27.14 -18.20
N VAL A 182 16.97 26.00 -18.14
CA VAL A 182 17.51 24.75 -17.59
C VAL A 182 17.18 23.58 -18.50
N ARG A 183 18.08 22.61 -18.56
CA ARG A 183 17.85 21.30 -19.17
C ARG A 183 18.62 20.25 -18.39
N ILE A 184 17.95 19.19 -17.95
CA ILE A 184 18.63 18.03 -17.37
C ILE A 184 19.10 17.14 -18.51
N GLU A 185 20.33 16.64 -18.44
CA GLU A 185 20.85 15.62 -19.36
C GLU A 185 20.68 14.22 -18.77
N SER A 186 20.86 14.10 -17.46
CA SER A 186 20.60 12.86 -16.72
C SER A 186 20.54 13.11 -15.21
N ALA A 187 19.87 12.21 -14.49
CA ALA A 187 19.98 12.11 -13.04
C ALA A 187 19.90 10.66 -12.59
N GLY A 188 20.55 10.29 -11.50
CA GLY A 188 20.58 8.90 -11.08
C GLY A 188 21.30 8.64 -9.76
N LEU A 189 21.24 7.37 -9.36
CA LEU A 189 21.93 6.81 -8.21
C LEU A 189 22.83 5.64 -8.64
N SER A 190 24.00 5.51 -8.02
CA SER A 190 24.86 4.32 -8.14
C SER A 190 24.52 3.26 -7.08
N ASN A 191 25.14 2.08 -7.18
CA ASN A 191 25.07 1.00 -6.18
C ASN A 191 23.64 0.69 -5.73
N MET A 192 22.74 0.60 -6.70
CA MET A 192 21.39 0.12 -6.54
C MET A 192 21.39 -1.42 -6.49
N THR A 193 20.33 -2.01 -5.95
CA THR A 193 20.14 -3.47 -5.89
C THR A 193 20.34 -4.10 -7.26
N HIS A 194 21.16 -5.13 -7.35
CA HIS A 194 21.39 -5.84 -8.58
C HIS A 194 20.09 -6.44 -9.12
N ALA A 195 19.74 -6.09 -10.34
CA ALA A 195 18.54 -6.55 -11.01
C ALA A 195 18.86 -7.62 -12.08
N PRO A 196 17.93 -8.56 -12.34
CA PRO A 196 16.62 -8.70 -11.70
C PRO A 196 16.68 -9.45 -10.36
N VAL A 197 15.64 -9.28 -9.55
CA VAL A 197 15.40 -10.06 -8.32
C VAL A 197 14.27 -11.05 -8.57
N GLU A 198 14.51 -12.32 -8.23
CA GLU A 198 13.49 -13.37 -8.25
C GLU A 198 12.75 -13.44 -6.93
N ALA A 199 11.43 -13.55 -6.97
CA ALA A 199 10.59 -13.66 -5.77
C ALA A 199 9.42 -14.61 -5.98
N VAL A 200 8.98 -15.22 -4.88
CA VAL A 200 7.71 -15.97 -4.85
C VAL A 200 6.56 -14.96 -4.90
N LEU A 201 5.52 -15.28 -5.67
CA LEU A 201 4.36 -14.42 -5.82
C LEU A 201 3.72 -14.10 -4.46
N CYS A 202 3.29 -12.84 -4.28
CA CYS A 202 2.72 -12.32 -3.03
C CYS A 202 3.63 -12.39 -1.80
N THR A 203 4.95 -12.43 -2.01
CA THR A 203 5.96 -12.26 -0.95
C THR A 203 6.79 -11.02 -1.20
N GLN A 204 7.46 -10.51 -0.16
CA GLN A 204 8.40 -9.39 -0.30
C GLN A 204 9.58 -9.77 -1.20
N LEU A 205 10.08 -8.79 -1.96
CA LEU A 205 11.28 -8.97 -2.79
C LEU A 205 12.50 -9.25 -1.89
N PRO A 206 13.19 -10.41 -2.07
CA PRO A 206 14.29 -10.82 -1.19
C PRO A 206 15.58 -10.09 -1.54
N VAL A 207 15.69 -8.82 -1.15
CA VAL A 207 16.87 -7.97 -1.46
C VAL A 207 18.00 -8.10 -0.42
N ALA A 208 17.76 -8.81 0.68
CA ALA A 208 18.79 -9.07 1.68
C ALA A 208 19.89 -9.99 1.11
N GLY A 209 21.15 -9.54 1.19
CA GLY A 209 22.30 -10.27 0.63
C GLY A 209 22.45 -10.17 -0.89
N VAL A 210 21.53 -9.49 -1.59
CA VAL A 210 21.68 -9.16 -3.01
C VAL A 210 22.75 -8.08 -3.15
N ALA A 211 23.60 -8.22 -4.18
CA ALA A 211 24.66 -7.26 -4.45
C ALA A 211 24.09 -5.86 -4.77
N GLN A 212 24.83 -4.81 -4.43
CA GLN A 212 24.50 -3.42 -4.75
C GLN A 212 25.46 -2.89 -5.83
N SER A 213 25.22 -3.27 -7.08
CA SER A 213 26.14 -3.02 -8.19
C SER A 213 25.56 -2.15 -9.32
N ASP A 214 24.23 -2.02 -9.38
CA ASP A 214 23.58 -1.43 -10.54
C ASP A 214 23.55 0.09 -10.43
N ALA A 215 23.46 0.78 -11.56
CA ALA A 215 23.22 2.21 -11.61
C ALA A 215 21.84 2.46 -12.22
N VAL A 216 21.04 3.29 -11.55
CA VAL A 216 19.75 3.75 -12.09
C VAL A 216 19.94 5.18 -12.56
N THR A 217 19.80 5.40 -13.86
CA THR A 217 19.92 6.72 -14.50
C THR A 217 18.69 7.01 -15.33
N ILE A 218 18.04 8.15 -15.07
CA ILE A 218 16.99 8.72 -15.88
C ILE A 218 17.62 9.65 -16.91
N ALA A 219 17.25 9.48 -18.18
CA ALA A 219 17.66 10.38 -19.26
C ALA A 219 16.93 11.72 -19.18
N GLY A 220 17.60 12.79 -19.62
CA GLY A 220 17.03 14.14 -19.66
C GLY A 220 15.71 14.27 -20.42
N SER A 221 15.43 13.39 -21.38
CA SER A 221 14.17 13.36 -22.14
C SER A 221 12.96 12.95 -21.31
N GLU A 222 13.15 12.29 -20.18
CA GLU A 222 12.07 11.86 -19.27
C GLU A 222 11.67 12.98 -18.29
N PHE A 223 12.45 14.05 -18.22
CA PHE A 223 12.14 15.20 -17.38
C PHE A 223 11.01 16.02 -17.99
N SER A 224 10.10 16.47 -17.13
CA SER A 224 9.03 17.38 -17.53
C SER A 224 9.61 18.64 -18.17
N THR A 225 8.90 19.21 -19.15
CA THR A 225 9.22 20.56 -19.63
C THR A 225 9.28 21.52 -18.45
N PRO A 226 10.35 22.34 -18.31
CA PRO A 226 10.46 23.29 -17.21
C PRO A 226 9.24 24.21 -17.14
N ASP A 227 8.70 24.40 -15.94
CA ASP A 227 7.59 25.33 -15.70
C ASP A 227 8.04 26.80 -15.78
N ALA A 228 7.14 27.73 -15.46
CA ALA A 228 7.46 29.17 -15.47
C ALA A 228 8.54 29.56 -14.45
N ASP A 229 8.70 28.79 -13.38
CA ASP A 229 9.76 28.92 -12.38
C ASP A 229 10.98 28.05 -12.73
N LEU A 230 11.01 27.49 -13.94
CA LEU A 230 12.03 26.57 -14.45
C LEU A 230 12.16 25.27 -13.62
N LYS A 231 11.14 24.90 -12.85
CA LYS A 231 11.14 23.62 -12.12
C LYS A 231 10.89 22.48 -13.08
N THR A 232 11.62 21.39 -12.89
CA THR A 232 11.46 20.17 -13.68
C THR A 232 11.74 18.95 -12.81
N SER A 233 11.11 17.83 -13.14
CA SER A 233 11.34 16.57 -12.45
C SER A 233 11.10 15.37 -13.37
N ALA A 234 11.70 14.24 -12.99
CA ALA A 234 11.42 12.93 -13.56
C ALA A 234 11.35 11.90 -12.45
N ALA A 235 10.62 10.81 -12.71
CA ALA A 235 10.45 9.72 -11.75
C ALA A 235 10.84 8.38 -12.39
N THR A 236 11.31 7.46 -11.57
CA THR A 236 11.53 6.06 -11.95
C THR A 236 11.19 5.13 -10.81
N VAL A 237 10.92 3.87 -11.15
CA VAL A 237 10.67 2.80 -10.19
C VAL A 237 11.94 2.02 -9.98
N VAL A 238 12.23 1.66 -8.74
CA VAL A 238 13.41 0.85 -8.39
C VAL A 238 13.04 -0.30 -7.48
N LEU A 239 13.82 -1.37 -7.57
CA LEU A 239 13.81 -2.41 -6.55
C LEU A 239 14.15 -1.80 -5.18
N PRO A 240 13.58 -2.34 -4.08
CA PRO A 240 13.99 -1.96 -2.73
C PRO A 240 15.51 -2.14 -2.56
N ARG A 241 16.10 -1.33 -1.70
CA ARG A 241 17.56 -1.26 -1.53
C ARG A 241 17.92 -1.26 -0.06
N THR A 242 18.81 -2.17 0.34
CA THR A 242 19.38 -2.19 1.69
C THR A 242 20.29 -0.98 1.96
N ALA A 243 20.56 -0.68 3.23
CA ALA A 243 21.55 0.33 3.59
C ALA A 243 22.95 -0.03 3.02
N GLY A 244 23.68 0.96 2.54
CA GLY A 244 25.03 0.81 1.98
C GLY A 244 25.48 2.07 1.25
N LYS A 245 26.74 2.10 0.80
CA LYS A 245 27.32 3.23 0.03
C LYS A 245 26.64 3.39 -1.33
N PHE A 246 26.28 4.62 -1.68
CA PHE A 246 25.89 5.02 -3.03
C PHE A 246 26.15 6.51 -3.27
N GLN A 247 26.01 6.95 -4.52
CA GLN A 247 26.16 8.34 -4.90
C GLN A 247 24.95 8.83 -5.67
N PHE A 248 24.58 10.07 -5.40
CA PHE A 248 23.70 10.86 -6.25
C PHE A 248 24.51 11.51 -7.37
N ARG A 249 23.93 11.55 -8.58
CA ARG A 249 24.46 12.31 -9.72
C ARG A 249 23.35 13.01 -10.46
N MET A 250 23.55 14.29 -10.82
CA MET A 250 22.71 15.00 -11.78
C MET A 250 23.56 15.86 -12.72
N ASN A 251 23.32 15.70 -14.02
CA ASN A 251 23.93 16.51 -15.08
C ASN A 251 22.91 17.51 -15.59
N ALA A 252 23.19 18.80 -15.44
CA ALA A 252 22.27 19.88 -15.77
C ALA A 252 22.95 20.99 -16.56
N VAL A 253 22.31 21.41 -17.64
CA VAL A 253 22.69 22.56 -18.47
C VAL A 253 21.89 23.78 -18.01
N PHE A 254 22.58 24.87 -17.75
CA PHE A 254 21.99 26.16 -17.39
C PHE A 254 22.35 27.18 -18.47
N ASN A 255 21.40 28.05 -18.85
CA ASN A 255 21.63 29.18 -19.75
C ASN A 255 22.29 28.79 -21.10
N GLY A 256 22.05 27.56 -21.59
CA GLY A 256 22.65 27.03 -22.81
C GLY A 256 24.15 26.68 -22.72
N MET A 257 24.72 26.65 -21.52
CA MET A 257 26.14 26.40 -21.28
C MET A 257 26.48 24.91 -21.27
N ALA A 258 27.75 24.56 -21.04
CA ALA A 258 28.15 23.16 -20.83
C ALA A 258 27.45 22.57 -19.59
N ALA A 259 27.19 21.26 -19.62
CA ALA A 259 26.54 20.56 -18.52
C ALA A 259 27.39 20.62 -17.24
N ALA A 260 26.73 20.99 -16.15
CA ALA A 260 27.24 20.97 -14.80
C ALA A 260 26.95 19.61 -14.17
N GLU A 261 27.97 18.98 -13.58
CA GLU A 261 27.81 17.70 -12.90
C GLU A 261 27.78 17.88 -11.38
N PHE A 262 26.61 17.63 -10.78
CA PHE A 262 26.44 17.60 -9.33
C PHE A 262 26.53 16.16 -8.84
N VAL A 263 27.57 15.86 -8.04
CA VAL A 263 27.80 14.56 -7.41
C VAL A 263 27.82 14.72 -5.90
N ALA A 264 27.10 13.84 -5.20
CA ALA A 264 27.07 13.78 -3.74
C ALA A 264 27.18 12.34 -3.26
N ASP A 265 28.06 12.10 -2.30
CA ASP A 265 28.08 10.86 -1.53
C ASP A 265 26.83 10.81 -0.64
N MET A 266 26.12 9.69 -0.71
CA MET A 266 24.92 9.46 0.07
C MET A 266 25.24 8.68 1.35
N PRO A 267 24.48 8.91 2.43
CA PRO A 267 24.69 8.25 3.71
C PRO A 267 24.53 6.75 3.57
N GLU A 268 25.47 6.01 4.15
CA GLU A 268 25.50 4.55 4.08
C GLU A 268 24.33 3.90 4.82
N THR A 269 23.69 4.65 5.71
CA THR A 269 22.57 4.21 6.54
C THR A 269 21.23 4.22 5.80
N LEU A 270 21.12 4.92 4.66
CA LEU A 270 19.85 5.07 3.94
C LEU A 270 19.48 3.82 3.13
N ALA A 271 18.30 3.27 3.43
CA ALA A 271 17.65 2.20 2.69
C ALA A 271 16.44 2.72 1.91
N PHE A 272 15.99 1.97 0.89
CA PHE A 272 14.75 2.23 0.17
C PHE A 272 13.76 1.09 0.39
N ALA A 273 12.69 1.41 1.12
CA ALA A 273 11.58 0.52 1.43
C ALA A 273 10.54 0.43 0.29
N PRO A 274 9.84 -0.70 0.13
CA PRO A 274 8.74 -0.85 -0.81
C PRO A 274 7.60 0.11 -0.48
N GLY A 275 6.79 0.45 -1.49
CA GLY A 275 5.65 1.36 -1.33
C GLY A 275 6.02 2.80 -0.92
N THR A 276 7.30 3.17 -0.95
CA THR A 276 7.79 4.48 -0.52
C THR A 276 8.34 5.30 -1.68
N GLN A 277 8.09 6.60 -1.67
CA GLN A 277 8.60 7.57 -2.64
C GLN A 277 9.69 8.43 -2.00
N TYR A 278 10.83 8.55 -2.70
CA TYR A 278 11.99 9.33 -2.32
C TYR A 278 12.26 10.39 -3.38
N THR A 279 12.12 11.67 -3.02
CA THR A 279 12.32 12.81 -3.92
C THR A 279 13.62 13.53 -3.60
N PHE A 280 14.61 13.42 -4.49
CA PHE A 280 15.85 14.19 -4.44
C PHE A 280 15.68 15.52 -5.18
N SER A 281 15.69 16.62 -4.44
CA SER A 281 15.54 17.98 -4.98
C SER A 281 16.83 18.77 -4.89
N LEU A 282 17.33 19.27 -6.02
CA LEU A 282 18.35 20.33 -6.06
C LEU A 282 17.65 21.69 -5.99
N LYS A 283 17.72 22.33 -4.82
CA LYS A 283 17.19 23.69 -4.61
C LYS A 283 18.34 24.70 -4.75
N MET A 284 18.27 25.56 -5.77
CA MET A 284 19.35 26.51 -6.09
C MET A 284 18.97 27.93 -5.72
N LYS A 285 19.83 28.63 -4.97
CA LYS A 285 19.62 30.03 -4.61
C LYS A 285 20.96 30.76 -4.51
N GLY A 286 21.19 31.72 -5.40
CA GLY A 286 22.48 32.42 -5.50
C GLY A 286 23.61 31.43 -5.81
N GLY A 287 24.76 31.57 -5.14
CA GLY A 287 25.90 30.66 -5.29
C GLY A 287 25.83 29.39 -4.43
N SER A 288 24.63 29.00 -4.00
CA SER A 288 24.40 27.81 -3.17
C SER A 288 23.37 26.88 -3.80
N VAL A 289 23.65 25.58 -3.76
CA VAL A 289 22.74 24.51 -4.19
C VAL A 289 22.58 23.51 -3.06
N GLN A 290 21.36 23.29 -2.59
CA GLN A 290 21.05 22.32 -1.55
C GLN A 290 20.47 21.05 -2.15
N LEU A 291 20.95 19.89 -1.70
CA LEU A 291 20.30 18.60 -1.96
C LEU A 291 19.37 18.27 -0.80
N ILE A 292 18.08 18.11 -1.09
CA ILE A 292 17.05 17.75 -0.11
C ILE A 292 16.41 16.43 -0.52
N LEU A 293 16.21 15.55 0.46
CA LEU A 293 15.42 14.34 0.30
C LEU A 293 14.06 14.53 0.97
N GLU A 294 12.98 14.32 0.21
CA GLU A 294 11.62 14.27 0.74
C GLU A 294 11.10 12.83 0.63
N VAL A 295 10.61 12.25 1.73
CA VAL A 295 10.11 10.86 1.80
C VAL A 295 8.65 10.83 2.20
N LEU A 296 7.84 10.06 1.47
CA LEU A 296 6.42 9.86 1.70
C LEU A 296 5.96 8.47 1.18
N PRO A 297 4.79 7.97 1.61
CA PRO A 297 4.17 6.83 0.94
C PRO A 297 3.97 7.11 -0.55
N TRP A 298 4.21 6.13 -1.42
CA TRP A 298 4.09 6.31 -2.88
C TRP A 298 2.70 6.78 -3.30
N SER A 299 1.64 6.26 -2.68
CA SER A 299 0.25 6.70 -2.94
C SER A 299 -0.22 7.85 -2.05
N GLY A 300 0.66 8.45 -1.25
CA GLY A 300 0.31 9.52 -0.33
C GLY A 300 0.05 10.84 -1.04
N SER A 301 -1.16 11.38 -0.91
CA SER A 301 -1.39 12.82 -1.15
C SER A 301 -0.68 13.62 -0.06
N VAL A 302 0.00 14.70 -0.46
CA VAL A 302 0.62 15.66 0.47
C VAL A 302 -0.47 16.60 0.99
N MET A 303 -0.41 16.97 2.27
CA MET A 303 -1.23 18.04 2.84
C MET A 303 -1.00 19.34 2.06
N SER A 304 -1.95 19.74 1.22
CA SER A 304 -1.93 21.02 0.51
C SER A 304 -3.22 21.79 0.81
N GLY A 305 -3.30 22.40 2.00
CA GLY A 305 -4.45 23.23 2.43
C GLY A 305 -5.19 22.67 3.64
N GLN A 306 -6.09 23.49 4.19
CA GLN A 306 -6.86 23.21 5.42
C GLN A 306 -7.95 22.13 5.26
N ASP A 307 -8.17 21.62 4.04
CA ASP A 307 -9.28 20.70 3.73
C ASP A 307 -8.83 19.22 3.55
N ASN A 308 -7.55 18.90 3.75
CA ASN A 308 -6.99 17.55 3.50
C ASN A 308 -6.89 16.69 4.78
N ILE A 309 -7.97 16.54 5.54
CA ILE A 309 -7.97 15.66 6.73
C ILE A 309 -7.61 14.22 6.29
N GLY A 310 -6.38 13.76 6.60
CA GLY A 310 -5.87 12.42 6.25
C GLY A 310 -4.64 12.37 5.33
N ALA A 311 -4.04 13.50 4.93
CA ALA A 311 -2.83 13.50 4.11
C ALA A 311 -1.52 13.38 4.93
N PHE A 312 -0.47 12.84 4.31
CA PHE A 312 0.80 12.58 4.98
C PHE A 312 1.66 13.85 5.08
N THR A 313 2.36 14.00 6.21
CA THR A 313 3.46 14.95 6.36
C THR A 313 4.74 14.32 5.82
N PRO A 314 5.37 14.89 4.78
CA PRO A 314 6.59 14.33 4.23
C PRO A 314 7.74 14.48 5.24
N VAL A 315 8.58 13.45 5.34
CA VAL A 315 9.88 13.57 6.00
C VAL A 315 10.79 14.36 5.08
N VAL A 316 11.39 15.45 5.57
CA VAL A 316 12.28 16.32 4.79
C VAL A 316 13.65 16.33 5.44
N ILE A 317 14.66 15.86 4.70
CA ILE A 317 16.03 15.69 5.17
C ILE A 317 16.96 16.55 4.31
N HIS A 318 17.80 17.34 4.95
CA HIS A 318 18.85 18.08 4.25
C HIS A 318 20.08 17.18 4.09
N ILE A 319 20.38 16.76 2.86
CA ILE A 319 21.52 15.86 2.60
C ILE A 319 22.84 16.63 2.65
N GLY A 320 22.86 17.83 2.07
CA GLY A 320 24.05 18.65 2.02
C GLY A 320 23.94 19.81 1.04
N THR A 321 25.05 20.52 0.86
CA THR A 321 25.09 21.76 0.09
C THR A 321 26.34 21.82 -0.77
N TRP A 322 26.20 22.21 -2.03
CA TRP A 322 27.30 22.77 -2.81
C TRP A 322 27.40 24.28 -2.55
N GLU A 323 28.58 24.72 -2.11
CA GLU A 323 28.91 26.14 -1.89
C GLU A 323 29.81 26.67 -3.02
N HIS A 324 29.75 27.98 -3.28
CA HIS A 324 30.52 28.64 -4.34
C HIS A 324 30.17 28.14 -5.74
N VAL A 325 28.89 27.85 -5.96
CA VAL A 325 28.37 27.50 -7.28
C VAL A 325 28.31 28.77 -8.14
N GLU A 326 28.87 28.71 -9.34
CA GLU A 326 28.91 29.83 -10.27
C GLU A 326 28.15 29.48 -11.54
N ILE A 327 27.03 30.16 -11.77
CA ILE A 327 26.24 30.00 -12.98
C ILE A 327 26.43 31.26 -13.84
N PRO A 328 27.15 31.18 -14.97
CA PRO A 328 27.37 32.32 -15.83
C PRO A 328 26.06 32.85 -16.41
N GLY A 329 25.96 34.17 -16.53
CA GLY A 329 24.87 34.84 -17.25
C GLY A 329 25.09 34.85 -18.76
N GLU A 330 24.09 35.31 -19.51
CA GLU A 330 24.12 35.32 -20.99
C GLU A 330 25.05 36.38 -21.62
N THR A 331 25.73 37.23 -20.84
CA THR A 331 26.51 38.34 -21.40
C THR A 331 27.88 37.90 -21.92
N GLY A 332 28.04 38.04 -23.24
CA GLY A 332 29.23 37.68 -24.01
C GLY A 332 30.53 38.24 -23.43
N ASN A 333 31.48 37.31 -23.27
CA ASN A 333 32.86 37.43 -22.75
C ASN A 333 33.11 36.82 -21.34
N GLY A 334 32.10 36.22 -20.70
CA GLY A 334 32.24 35.47 -19.44
C GLY A 334 32.48 33.96 -19.61
N SER A 335 32.81 33.28 -18.49
CA SER A 335 33.06 31.83 -18.37
C SER A 335 32.02 30.99 -19.12
N THR A 336 32.47 29.98 -19.88
CA THR A 336 31.60 29.09 -20.66
C THR A 336 31.11 27.85 -19.89
N THR A 337 31.49 27.72 -18.63
CA THR A 337 31.23 26.53 -17.80
C THR A 337 30.56 26.92 -16.48
N VAL A 338 29.62 26.09 -16.03
CA VAL A 338 29.03 26.20 -14.70
C VAL A 338 30.02 25.63 -13.67
N GLY A 339 30.40 26.43 -12.68
CA GLY A 339 31.20 25.97 -11.55
C GLY A 339 30.31 25.29 -10.52
N THR A 340 30.52 23.99 -10.25
CA THR A 340 29.69 23.21 -9.32
C THR A 340 30.10 23.38 -7.85
N GLY A 341 31.16 24.15 -7.59
CA GLY A 341 31.56 24.53 -6.25
C GLY A 341 32.12 23.38 -5.41
N GLN A 342 32.03 23.49 -4.09
CA GLN A 342 32.47 22.48 -3.13
C GLN A 342 31.28 21.82 -2.43
N TRP A 343 31.21 20.48 -2.49
CA TRP A 343 30.22 19.69 -1.75
C TRP A 343 30.52 19.67 -0.25
N ARG A 344 29.49 19.84 0.56
CA ARG A 344 29.52 19.68 2.02
C ARG A 344 28.32 18.85 2.48
N PRO A 345 28.52 17.62 2.98
CA PRO A 345 27.45 16.82 3.54
C PRO A 345 26.92 17.43 4.84
N ASN A 346 25.64 17.19 5.16
CA ASN A 346 25.06 17.53 6.46
C ASN A 346 25.70 16.61 7.53
N PRO A 347 26.35 17.16 8.58
CA PRO A 347 26.98 16.34 9.62
C PRO A 347 25.97 15.55 10.47
N GLU A 348 24.71 15.97 10.53
CA GLU A 348 23.65 15.31 11.32
C GLU A 348 22.87 14.26 10.51
N LEU A 349 23.27 14.01 9.26
CA LEU A 349 22.48 13.24 8.29
C LEU A 349 22.13 11.82 8.76
N ASP A 350 23.09 11.09 9.32
CA ASP A 350 22.85 9.74 9.83
C ASP A 350 21.90 9.73 11.04
N ALA A 351 21.95 10.77 11.88
CA ALA A 351 21.05 10.90 13.02
C ALA A 351 19.61 11.21 12.55
N GLU A 352 19.45 12.09 11.56
CA GLU A 352 18.14 12.38 10.95
C GLU A 352 17.54 11.12 10.30
N ILE A 353 18.31 10.38 9.51
CA ILE A 353 17.86 9.13 8.87
C ILE A 353 17.43 8.09 9.91
N GLY A 354 18.23 7.92 10.97
CA GLY A 354 17.91 7.01 12.07
C GLY A 354 16.63 7.39 12.81
N ALA A 355 16.42 8.69 13.06
CA ALA A 355 15.24 9.18 13.77
C ALA A 355 13.92 8.93 13.02
N PHE A 356 13.96 8.88 11.68
CA PHE A 356 12.80 8.59 10.84
C PHE A 356 12.72 7.13 10.37
N GLY A 357 13.58 6.24 10.88
CA GLY A 357 13.53 4.80 10.58
C GLY A 357 13.84 4.44 9.14
N LEU A 358 14.56 5.30 8.42
CA LEU A 358 14.91 5.13 6.99
C LEU A 358 16.10 4.18 6.76
N THR A 359 16.37 3.30 7.72
CA THR A 359 17.56 2.42 7.74
C THR A 359 17.25 0.98 7.34
N SER A 360 15.96 0.63 7.23
CA SER A 360 15.52 -0.73 6.92
C SER A 360 14.67 -0.78 5.64
N VAL A 361 14.74 -1.92 4.97
CA VAL A 361 13.92 -2.17 3.77
C VAL A 361 12.46 -2.43 4.14
N GLY A 362 12.16 -2.94 5.34
CA GLY A 362 10.78 -3.21 5.77
C GLY A 362 9.97 -1.95 6.08
N GLY A 363 10.62 -0.79 6.26
CA GLY A 363 9.93 0.45 6.60
C GLY A 363 9.34 0.48 8.03
N GLU A 364 9.71 -0.46 8.89
CA GLU A 364 9.18 -0.64 10.26
C GLU A 364 9.36 0.60 11.16
N GLY A 365 10.31 1.48 10.83
CA GLY A 365 10.55 2.72 11.56
C GLY A 365 9.96 3.98 10.91
N LEU A 366 9.26 3.86 9.78
CA LEU A 366 8.64 5.00 9.12
C LEU A 366 7.48 5.55 9.98
N PRO A 367 7.27 6.88 10.03
CA PRO A 367 6.25 7.50 10.88
C PRO A 367 4.80 7.19 10.45
N TRP A 368 4.63 6.46 9.34
CA TRP A 368 3.34 6.01 8.82
C TRP A 368 3.23 4.49 8.69
N ALA A 369 4.14 3.72 9.31
CA ALA A 369 4.06 2.27 9.33
C ALA A 369 2.81 1.77 10.07
N SER A 370 2.17 0.75 9.50
CA SER A 370 0.86 0.21 9.90
C SER A 370 0.79 -0.40 11.31
N GLU A 371 1.91 -0.49 12.04
CA GLU A 371 1.94 -1.02 13.42
C GLU A 371 1.79 0.06 14.51
N GLN A 372 1.76 1.34 14.17
CA GLN A 372 1.37 2.37 15.14
C GLN A 372 -0.15 2.55 15.09
N GLY A 373 -0.83 1.91 16.06
CA GLY A 373 -2.20 2.25 16.42
C GLY A 373 -2.36 3.77 16.48
N VAL A 374 -3.49 4.24 15.94
CA VAL A 374 -3.87 5.65 15.79
C VAL A 374 -3.27 6.49 16.92
N PRO A 375 -2.39 7.48 16.64
CA PRO A 375 -2.02 8.45 17.64
C PRO A 375 -3.31 9.08 18.17
N GLY A 376 -3.64 8.83 19.45
CA GLY A 376 -4.74 9.50 20.12
C GLY A 376 -4.62 11.00 19.88
N GLU A 377 -5.72 11.64 19.47
CA GLU A 377 -5.73 13.06 19.12
C GLU A 377 -5.14 13.91 20.27
N THR A 378 -3.88 14.31 20.15
CA THR A 378 -3.25 15.27 21.07
C THR A 378 -3.66 16.69 20.72
N GLY A 379 -4.95 16.91 20.48
CA GLY A 379 -5.45 18.14 19.86
C GLY A 379 -6.91 18.43 20.13
N GLY A 380 -7.35 18.41 21.40
CA GLY A 380 -8.57 19.09 21.87
C GLY A 380 -9.87 18.95 21.05
N GLY A 381 -9.99 17.89 20.25
CA GLY A 381 -11.15 17.59 19.43
C GLY A 381 -12.26 16.98 20.26
N ASN A 382 -13.51 17.24 19.86
CA ASN A 382 -14.65 16.50 20.39
C ASN A 382 -14.79 15.17 19.64
N THR A 383 -14.93 14.08 20.39
CA THR A 383 -15.09 12.73 19.83
C THR A 383 -16.57 12.34 19.91
N ASP A 384 -17.24 12.09 18.77
CA ASP A 384 -18.61 11.55 18.69
C ASP A 384 -18.53 10.11 18.15
N VAL A 385 -18.96 9.14 18.95
CA VAL A 385 -18.94 7.72 18.59
C VAL A 385 -20.37 7.21 18.42
N ARG A 386 -20.69 6.74 17.20
CA ARG A 386 -21.99 6.14 16.85
C ARG A 386 -21.82 4.77 16.19
N PRO A 387 -22.37 3.68 16.76
CA PRO A 387 -22.45 2.40 16.09
C PRO A 387 -23.69 2.33 15.17
N GLY A 388 -23.67 1.40 14.22
CA GLY A 388 -24.86 1.02 13.45
C GLY A 388 -25.86 0.20 14.29
N ASP A 389 -27.11 0.13 13.84
CA ASP A 389 -28.32 -0.28 14.60
C ASP A 389 -28.30 -1.65 15.30
N SER A 390 -27.25 -2.48 15.17
CA SER A 390 -27.25 -3.89 15.61
C SER A 390 -26.07 -4.34 16.48
N TRP A 391 -25.05 -3.50 16.72
CA TRP A 391 -23.88 -3.86 17.54
C TRP A 391 -23.55 -2.74 18.55
N GLY A 392 -23.09 -3.11 19.76
CA GLY A 392 -22.64 -2.16 20.77
C GLY A 392 -21.32 -1.47 20.39
N THR A 393 -20.92 -0.45 21.14
CA THR A 393 -19.60 0.21 21.06
C THR A 393 -18.68 -0.36 22.12
N GLU A 394 -17.51 -0.84 21.69
CA GLU A 394 -16.40 -1.35 22.52
C GLU A 394 -15.12 -0.58 22.13
N ASP A 395 -14.15 -0.45 23.03
CA ASP A 395 -12.83 0.18 22.79
C ASP A 395 -12.86 1.66 22.33
N VAL A 396 -13.57 2.53 23.06
CA VAL A 396 -13.63 3.97 22.74
C VAL A 396 -12.29 4.67 23.05
N PRO A 397 -11.71 5.48 22.14
CA PRO A 397 -10.49 6.25 22.43
C PRO A 397 -10.73 7.36 23.46
N GLY A 398 -9.80 7.55 24.40
CA GLY A 398 -9.85 8.65 25.37
C GLY A 398 -9.40 9.97 24.77
N SER A 399 -10.09 11.07 25.11
CA SER A 399 -9.63 12.42 24.75
C SER A 399 -8.69 12.98 25.82
N SER A 400 -7.58 13.58 25.40
CA SER A 400 -6.68 14.32 26.29
C SER A 400 -6.63 15.80 25.88
N GLY A 401 -7.01 16.68 26.80
CA GLY A 401 -6.98 18.14 26.63
C GLY A 401 -8.35 18.75 26.31
N GLY A 402 -9.15 19.05 27.35
CA GLY A 402 -10.31 19.95 27.30
C GLY A 402 -11.50 19.62 26.38
N GLY A 403 -11.40 18.61 25.51
CA GLY A 403 -12.45 18.18 24.58
C GLY A 403 -13.55 17.35 25.26
N ASN A 404 -14.76 17.37 24.68
CA ASN A 404 -15.89 16.57 25.14
C ASN A 404 -16.02 15.26 24.35
N THR A 405 -16.42 14.19 25.04
CA THR A 405 -16.66 12.87 24.45
C THR A 405 -18.14 12.52 24.60
N ASP A 406 -18.85 12.37 23.46
CA ASP A 406 -20.26 11.97 23.42
C ASP A 406 -20.36 10.55 22.87
N VAL A 407 -20.91 9.62 23.67
CA VAL A 407 -21.09 8.22 23.29
C VAL A 407 -22.59 7.88 23.25
N ARG A 408 -23.07 7.39 22.10
CA ARG A 408 -24.47 6.96 21.92
C ARG A 408 -24.54 5.47 21.58
N PRO A 409 -25.23 4.64 22.38
CA PRO A 409 -25.35 3.21 22.12
C PRO A 409 -26.35 2.90 21.00
N GLY A 410 -26.16 1.74 20.36
CA GLY A 410 -27.12 1.13 19.44
C GLY A 410 -28.33 0.54 20.17
N GLY A 411 -29.46 0.38 19.49
CA GLY A 411 -30.78 0.17 20.10
C GLY A 411 -31.00 -1.10 20.94
N SER A 412 -30.05 -2.06 21.01
CA SER A 412 -30.26 -3.35 21.68
C SER A 412 -29.16 -3.82 22.65
N TRP A 413 -27.98 -3.19 22.69
CA TRP A 413 -26.85 -3.58 23.55
C TRP A 413 -26.24 -2.36 24.26
N GLY A 414 -25.68 -2.57 25.45
CA GLY A 414 -25.10 -1.54 26.32
C GLY A 414 -23.75 -0.99 25.82
N THR A 415 -23.12 -0.15 26.64
CA THR A 415 -21.78 0.44 26.40
C THR A 415 -20.82 -0.11 27.45
N GLU A 416 -19.66 -0.62 27.03
CA GLU A 416 -18.62 -1.17 27.92
C GLU A 416 -17.27 -0.47 27.63
N ASP A 417 -16.40 -0.40 28.65
CA ASP A 417 -15.01 0.10 28.57
C ASP A 417 -14.83 1.53 28.01
N VAL A 418 -15.59 2.49 28.57
CA VAL A 418 -15.48 3.92 28.21
C VAL A 418 -14.31 4.57 28.96
N PRO A 419 -13.38 5.30 28.32
CA PRO A 419 -12.29 5.97 29.04
C PRO A 419 -12.74 7.26 29.73
N GLY A 420 -12.16 7.54 30.90
CA GLY A 420 -12.33 8.83 31.60
C GLY A 420 -11.60 9.98 30.89
N SER A 421 -12.18 11.17 30.90
CA SER A 421 -11.57 12.39 30.33
C SER A 421 -10.48 12.95 31.26
N SER A 422 -9.38 13.45 30.67
CA SER A 422 -8.34 14.19 31.40
C SER A 422 -8.19 15.62 30.88
N GLY A 423 -8.28 16.61 31.78
CA GLY A 423 -8.06 18.03 31.47
C GLY A 423 -9.29 18.92 31.33
N GLY A 424 -10.37 18.66 32.07
CA GLY A 424 -11.52 19.58 32.22
C GLY A 424 -12.66 19.44 31.20
N GLY A 425 -12.60 18.44 30.31
CA GLY A 425 -13.67 18.12 29.36
C GLY A 425 -14.75 17.20 29.94
N ASN A 426 -15.97 17.26 29.39
CA ASN A 426 -17.12 16.47 29.84
C ASN A 426 -17.33 15.20 29.00
N THR A 427 -17.72 14.12 29.66
CA THR A 427 -18.10 12.85 29.00
C THR A 427 -19.60 12.62 29.17
N ASN A 428 -20.36 12.56 28.08
CA ASN A 428 -21.80 12.25 28.11
C ASN A 428 -22.06 10.87 27.51
N ILE A 429 -22.73 10.01 28.28
CA ILE A 429 -23.05 8.63 27.87
C ILE A 429 -24.58 8.47 27.84
N GLY A 430 -25.13 8.15 26.67
CA GLY A 430 -26.54 7.78 26.52
C GLY A 430 -26.80 6.31 26.87
N SER A 431 -28.01 5.95 27.31
CA SER A 431 -28.38 4.54 27.58
C SER A 431 -29.15 3.91 26.42
N GLY A 432 -28.84 2.64 26.12
CA GLY A 432 -29.62 1.79 25.22
C GLY A 432 -30.90 1.27 25.87
N ASN A 433 -31.81 0.72 25.07
CA ASN A 433 -33.16 0.35 25.53
C ASN A 433 -33.22 -0.91 26.42
N SER A 434 -32.17 -1.74 26.45
CA SER A 434 -32.27 -3.12 26.99
C SER A 434 -31.16 -3.55 27.97
N TRP A 435 -29.94 -2.99 27.89
CA TRP A 435 -28.79 -3.34 28.74
C TRP A 435 -28.11 -2.08 29.28
N GLY A 436 -27.64 -2.11 30.54
CA GLY A 436 -26.99 -1.00 31.23
C GLY A 436 -25.57 -0.70 30.73
N THR A 437 -24.95 0.33 31.29
CA THR A 437 -23.54 0.72 31.05
C THR A 437 -22.69 0.21 32.22
N GLU A 438 -21.55 -0.43 31.93
CA GLU A 438 -20.62 -1.00 32.93
C GLU A 438 -19.18 -0.45 32.73
N ASN A 439 -18.35 -0.48 33.78
CA ASN A 439 -16.92 -0.08 33.78
C ASN A 439 -16.61 1.36 33.36
N VAL A 440 -17.28 2.37 33.92
CA VAL A 440 -17.00 3.81 33.64
C VAL A 440 -15.97 4.38 34.65
N PRO A 441 -14.79 4.86 34.23
CA PRO A 441 -13.83 5.56 35.08
C PRO A 441 -14.26 7.00 35.38
N GLY A 442 -13.94 7.50 36.58
CA GLY A 442 -14.18 8.90 36.93
C GLY A 442 -13.23 9.86 36.21
N SER A 443 -13.70 11.08 35.90
CA SER A 443 -12.90 12.13 35.28
C SER A 443 -11.84 12.70 36.23
N VAL A 444 -10.70 13.15 35.67
CA VAL A 444 -9.63 13.80 36.45
C VAL A 444 -9.33 15.19 35.86
N GLY A 445 -9.45 16.23 36.69
CA GLY A 445 -9.12 17.62 36.33
C GLY A 445 -10.29 18.57 36.11
N GLY A 446 -11.42 18.39 36.81
CA GLY A 446 -12.53 19.35 36.86
C GLY A 446 -13.63 19.20 35.79
N GLY A 447 -13.60 18.13 34.99
CA GLY A 447 -14.68 17.76 34.07
C GLY A 447 -15.76 16.91 34.74
N ASN A 448 -16.97 16.89 34.15
CA ASN A 448 -18.10 16.09 34.62
C ASN A 448 -18.38 14.88 33.71
N THR A 449 -18.74 13.75 34.33
CA THR A 449 -19.29 12.56 33.66
C THR A 449 -20.80 12.55 33.87
N ASN A 450 -21.58 12.68 32.79
CA ASN A 450 -23.05 12.67 32.84
C ASN A 450 -23.59 11.40 32.16
N MET A 451 -24.45 10.67 32.87
CA MET A 451 -25.04 9.41 32.41
C MET A 451 -26.57 9.47 32.49
N SER A 452 -27.27 9.02 31.45
CA SER A 452 -28.73 8.76 31.50
C SER A 452 -29.00 7.28 31.75
N SER A 453 -29.97 6.90 32.59
CA SER A 453 -30.30 5.50 32.86
C SER A 453 -31.42 4.96 31.94
N GLY A 454 -31.26 3.73 31.44
CA GLY A 454 -32.27 3.03 30.64
C GLY A 454 -33.33 2.28 31.47
N ASN A 455 -34.42 1.88 30.81
CA ASN A 455 -35.68 1.47 31.46
C ASN A 455 -35.73 0.06 32.12
N SER A 456 -34.67 -0.76 32.07
CA SER A 456 -34.80 -2.20 32.41
C SER A 456 -33.78 -2.79 33.39
N TRP A 457 -32.55 -2.27 33.53
CA TRP A 457 -31.54 -2.82 34.44
C TRP A 457 -30.70 -1.70 35.07
N HIS A 458 -30.31 -1.90 36.34
CA HIS A 458 -29.61 -0.90 37.16
C HIS A 458 -28.14 -0.73 36.73
N THR A 459 -27.65 0.52 36.77
CA THR A 459 -26.23 0.86 36.62
C THR A 459 -25.45 0.40 37.86
N GLU A 460 -24.34 -0.32 37.66
CA GLU A 460 -23.40 -0.72 38.72
C GLU A 460 -22.06 0.02 38.55
N ASP A 461 -21.32 0.22 39.66
CA ASP A 461 -19.99 0.86 39.73
C ASP A 461 -19.87 2.35 39.30
N ILE A 462 -20.66 3.25 39.94
CA ILE A 462 -20.49 4.72 39.79
C ILE A 462 -19.29 5.22 40.63
N PRO A 463 -18.22 5.78 40.04
CA PRO A 463 -17.09 6.32 40.79
C PRO A 463 -17.37 7.74 41.33
N ALA A 464 -16.78 8.06 42.48
CA ALA A 464 -16.75 9.43 43.01
C ALA A 464 -15.76 10.30 42.21
N ASN A 465 -16.20 11.46 41.72
CA ASN A 465 -15.38 12.41 40.96
C ASN A 465 -14.32 13.05 41.88
N ILE A 466 -13.02 12.99 41.53
CA ILE A 466 -11.96 13.63 42.32
C ILE A 466 -11.66 15.01 41.70
N GLY A 467 -12.35 16.05 42.20
CA GLY A 467 -12.03 17.46 41.94
C GLY A 467 -13.11 18.31 41.26
N GLY A 468 -14.36 17.83 41.14
CA GLY A 468 -15.52 18.60 40.64
C GLY A 468 -16.82 18.13 41.31
N ASP A 469 -17.90 18.92 41.21
CA ASP A 469 -19.20 18.62 41.84
C ASP A 469 -19.71 17.21 41.48
N ALA A 470 -20.38 16.57 42.45
CA ALA A 470 -20.83 15.17 42.36
C ALA A 470 -21.73 14.92 41.14
N ALA A 471 -21.61 13.72 40.55
CA ALA A 471 -22.48 13.23 39.49
C ALA A 471 -23.95 13.26 39.96
N ASP A 472 -24.81 13.96 39.22
CA ASP A 472 -26.25 14.03 39.50
C ASP A 472 -26.99 13.07 38.57
N PRO A 473 -27.59 11.97 39.07
CA PRO A 473 -28.44 11.12 38.26
C PRO A 473 -29.74 11.88 37.96
N ALA A 474 -29.91 12.32 36.71
CA ALA A 474 -31.16 12.93 36.28
C ALA A 474 -32.30 11.91 36.32
N SER A 475 -33.20 12.02 37.30
CA SER A 475 -34.48 11.32 37.34
C SER A 475 -35.58 12.18 36.72
N GLU A 476 -36.02 11.83 35.51
CA GLU A 476 -37.41 11.69 35.03
C GLU A 476 -37.47 11.58 33.49
#